data_AF-A0A7C6WWY5-F1
#
_entry.id   AF-A0A7C6WWY5-F1
#
_cell.length_a   1.000
_cell.length_b   1.000
_cell.length_c   1.000
_cell.angle_alpha   90.00
_cell.angle_beta   90.00
_cell.angle_gamma   90.00
#
_symmetry.space_group_name_H-M   'P 1'
#
loop_
_entity.id
_entity.type
_entity.pdbx_description
1 polymer ?
#
loop_
_entity_poly.entity_id
_entity_poly.type
_entity_poly.pdbx_seq_one_letter_code
_entity_poly.pdbx_strand_id
1 'polypeptide(L)'
;MDSFRSWRTVLIACVAILAITVAIGGCFGGISGAVIKGCVTEIDLENALRFEAGLLSSGPGVSGAKVTLVGPESHVTTTDSLGRFTFANVSPGTYDMTVWKSGFASATAYNVRVASYRTNEVELRMVKPREGSTIYETNPPTVDVLCQSPVVETGNIIVSANDTSGIAGILLFIDNSYVELFDTGAGGSYMSGRYPWNTLSGQSVADNGEHTITAMAIDGYDNIGHMSIIVTVDNIGQPDPIPQTPTNPKAGAVTVHYSVFDLVHQLETNYILGTFSSLANEILALAKSIQETDSQIRPLAMPAGSNAVTYCRVSWENSDTSVKGFKIYRDGVFIGESPAQSSGTRAQLIQPRPPDPPEIGSYIDGSSKLTPNVPISYRVSAYNSWGEGNKSASVTTTPLNALSEVTVVEPIMPAIVPIPDNYPWFEWITVPNAKLYLIDVIRADGVIMWHGYAYGHENRVRYGDDNHTIPDGQNWSLTQGQYYFYITAINSRENPPMPSGFAAWSPKEISISSSKLGRFKIVE
;
A
#
# COMPACT_ATOMS: atom_id res chain seq x y z
N MET A 1 4.15 18.32 31.23
CA MET A 1 5.29 19.00 30.58
C MET A 1 6.40 17.96 30.60
N ASP A 2 6.49 16.99 29.69
CA ASP A 2 6.60 17.08 28.23
C ASP A 2 6.07 15.79 27.55
N SER A 3 4.85 15.79 27.00
CA SER A 3 4.38 14.66 26.15
C SER A 3 3.48 15.05 24.98
N PHE A 4 3.41 16.34 24.62
CA PHE A 4 2.59 16.83 23.50
C PHE A 4 3.40 17.18 22.23
N ARG A 5 4.72 16.97 22.23
CA ARG A 5 5.62 17.22 21.08
C ARG A 5 5.97 15.98 20.23
N SER A 6 5.56 14.77 20.63
CA SER A 6 6.05 13.51 20.03
C SER A 6 5.18 12.91 18.92
N TRP A 7 3.93 13.35 18.73
CA TRP A 7 3.05 12.76 17.71
C TRP A 7 3.22 13.40 16.33
N ARG A 8 3.58 14.69 16.25
CA ARG A 8 3.86 15.39 14.98
C ARG A 8 5.10 14.84 14.28
N THR A 9 6.16 14.51 15.00
CA THR A 9 7.37 13.90 14.43
C THR A 9 7.12 12.46 13.93
N VAL A 10 6.21 11.73 14.59
CA VAL A 10 5.74 10.41 14.12
C VAL A 10 4.82 10.57 12.92
N LEU A 11 3.85 11.49 12.93
CA LEU A 11 3.00 11.82 11.78
C LEU A 11 3.79 12.27 10.56
N ILE A 12 4.79 13.14 10.73
CA ILE A 12 5.57 13.64 9.61
C ILE A 12 6.52 12.55 9.09
N ALA A 13 7.12 11.71 9.95
CA ALA A 13 7.86 10.52 9.52
C ALA A 13 6.96 9.43 8.90
N CYS A 14 5.67 9.40 9.27
CA CYS A 14 4.68 8.46 8.76
C CYS A 14 3.93 8.96 7.51
N VAL A 15 3.94 10.27 7.17
CA VAL A 15 3.35 10.82 5.91
C VAL A 15 4.26 10.55 4.70
N ALA A 16 5.21 9.62 4.82
CA ALA A 16 6.23 9.37 3.83
C ALA A 16 5.77 8.54 2.60
N ILE A 17 4.62 8.79 1.95
CA ILE A 17 4.30 8.11 0.66
C ILE A 17 3.72 9.05 -0.40
N LEU A 18 4.41 9.05 -1.54
CA LEU A 18 4.44 10.08 -2.57
C LEU A 18 3.12 10.23 -3.36
N ALA A 19 2.93 11.48 -3.76
CA ALA A 19 2.38 11.89 -5.04
C ALA A 19 3.50 11.82 -6.09
N ILE A 20 3.38 10.99 -7.13
CA ILE A 20 4.40 10.87 -8.19
C ILE A 20 3.90 11.47 -9.48
N THR A 21 4.74 12.27 -10.13
CA THR A 21 4.59 12.59 -11.56
C THR A 21 5.61 11.78 -12.37
N VAL A 22 5.22 10.67 -13.02
CA VAL A 22 6.10 9.93 -13.97
C VAL A 22 5.71 10.25 -15.41
N ALA A 23 6.63 10.86 -16.16
CA ALA A 23 6.51 10.98 -17.62
C ALA A 23 7.06 9.72 -18.31
N ILE A 24 6.26 8.66 -18.43
CA ILE A 24 6.72 7.40 -19.03
C ILE A 24 6.60 7.44 -20.55
N GLY A 25 7.72 7.24 -21.24
CA GLY A 25 7.80 7.28 -22.69
C GLY A 25 7.38 5.98 -23.38
N GLY A 26 6.28 6.04 -24.14
CA GLY A 26 5.97 5.09 -25.22
C GLY A 26 5.79 5.88 -26.52
N CYS A 27 6.54 5.51 -27.56
CA CYS A 27 6.53 6.18 -28.86
C CYS A 27 5.47 5.56 -29.76
N PHE A 28 4.37 6.27 -30.06
CA PHE A 28 3.53 6.00 -31.22
C PHE A 28 3.07 7.31 -31.85
N GLY A 29 3.42 7.49 -33.13
CA GLY A 29 3.22 8.72 -33.89
C GLY A 29 1.75 9.02 -34.21
N GLY A 30 1.38 10.28 -34.00
CA GLY A 30 0.12 10.87 -34.43
C GLY A 30 0.05 12.33 -33.96
N ILE A 31 -0.51 13.21 -34.79
CA ILE A 31 -0.64 14.68 -34.61
C ILE A 31 -1.60 15.12 -33.48
N SER A 32 -1.79 14.30 -32.44
CA SER A 32 -2.67 14.56 -31.28
C SER A 32 -1.81 15.00 -30.08
N GLY A 33 -2.28 15.98 -29.29
CA GLY A 33 -1.54 16.49 -28.12
C GLY A 33 -1.31 15.41 -27.03
N ALA A 34 -0.43 15.70 -26.07
CA ALA A 34 -0.07 14.75 -25.00
C ALA A 34 -1.29 14.43 -24.12
N VAL A 35 -1.27 13.27 -23.46
CA VAL A 35 -2.32 12.88 -22.52
C VAL A 35 -1.72 12.87 -21.12
N ILE A 36 -2.41 13.48 -20.16
CA ILE A 36 -2.09 13.31 -18.74
C ILE A 36 -3.18 12.43 -18.13
N LYS A 37 -2.79 11.32 -17.52
CA LYS A 37 -3.67 10.48 -16.71
C LYS A 37 -3.22 10.56 -15.28
N GLY A 38 -4.15 10.46 -14.36
CA GLY A 38 -3.76 10.44 -12.96
C GLY A 38 -4.83 9.94 -12.03
N CYS A 39 -4.46 9.84 -10.76
CA CYS A 39 -5.36 9.48 -9.69
C CYS A 39 -5.11 10.37 -8.46
N VAL A 40 -6.18 10.58 -7.70
CA VAL A 40 -6.13 11.30 -6.42
C VAL A 40 -6.57 10.33 -5.33
N THR A 41 -5.76 10.14 -4.28
CA THR A 41 -6.10 9.28 -3.15
C THR A 41 -6.11 9.96 -1.80
N GLU A 42 -6.90 9.44 -0.86
CA GLU A 42 -7.03 9.98 0.48
C GLU A 42 -5.97 9.39 1.42
N ILE A 43 -5.56 10.23 2.36
CA ILE A 43 -4.80 9.87 3.54
C ILE A 43 -5.74 10.04 4.73
N ASP A 44 -6.15 8.93 5.37
CA ASP A 44 -7.03 8.93 6.55
C ASP A 44 -6.20 9.00 7.84
N LEU A 45 -6.20 10.13 8.53
CA LEU A 45 -5.41 10.35 9.77
C LEU A 45 -6.08 9.84 11.06
N GLU A 46 -7.28 9.26 10.99
CA GLU A 46 -8.03 8.81 12.17
C GLU A 46 -7.71 7.37 12.57
N ASN A 47 -7.43 6.52 11.60
CA ASN A 47 -7.14 5.11 11.84
C ASN A 47 -5.71 4.81 11.39
N ALA A 48 -4.80 4.66 12.35
CA ALA A 48 -3.38 4.42 12.08
C ALA A 48 -3.13 3.18 11.18
N LEU A 49 -3.96 2.14 11.29
CA LEU A 49 -3.85 0.96 10.43
C LEU A 49 -4.37 1.20 9.01
N ARG A 50 -5.39 2.04 8.81
CA ARG A 50 -5.83 2.47 7.47
C ARG A 50 -4.85 3.47 6.86
N PHE A 51 -4.29 4.34 7.68
CA PHE A 51 -3.23 5.27 7.32
C PHE A 51 -2.02 4.49 6.81
N GLU A 52 -1.54 3.52 7.58
CA GLU A 52 -0.47 2.62 7.17
C GLU A 52 -0.89 1.80 5.96
N ALA A 53 -2.03 1.11 5.94
CA ALA A 53 -2.46 0.38 4.74
C ALA A 53 -2.53 1.28 3.47
N GLY A 54 -3.04 2.51 3.57
CA GLY A 54 -3.12 3.47 2.47
C GLY A 54 -1.76 4.08 2.07
N LEU A 55 -0.78 4.05 2.97
CA LEU A 55 0.64 4.25 2.71
C LEU A 55 1.15 3.05 1.87
N LEU A 56 1.01 1.82 2.37
CA LEU A 56 1.73 0.63 1.87
C LEU A 56 1.04 -0.06 0.70
N SER A 57 -0.13 0.43 0.34
CA SER A 57 -0.99 -0.06 -0.70
C SER A 57 -1.90 1.07 -1.14
N SER A 58 -2.94 0.73 -1.87
CA SER A 58 -3.84 1.72 -2.37
C SER A 58 -4.79 2.34 -1.37
N GLY A 59 -4.50 3.57 -0.94
CA GLY A 59 -5.47 4.42 -0.25
C GLY A 59 -6.74 4.62 -1.09
N PRO A 60 -7.90 4.87 -0.46
CA PRO A 60 -9.14 5.11 -1.18
C PRO A 60 -8.94 6.35 -2.06
N GLY A 61 -9.26 6.29 -3.35
CA GLY A 61 -9.27 7.53 -4.12
C GLY A 61 -10.29 8.58 -3.63
N VAL A 62 -10.10 9.82 -4.07
CA VAL A 62 -10.97 10.95 -3.77
C VAL A 62 -11.89 11.23 -4.95
N SER A 63 -13.17 10.87 -4.84
CA SER A 63 -14.19 11.09 -5.89
C SER A 63 -14.65 12.54 -5.97
N GLY A 64 -14.82 13.09 -7.18
CA GLY A 64 -15.32 14.44 -7.41
C GLY A 64 -14.39 15.56 -6.90
N ALA A 65 -13.10 15.28 -6.76
CA ALA A 65 -12.09 16.30 -6.53
C ALA A 65 -11.86 17.10 -7.81
N LYS A 66 -11.77 18.41 -7.69
CA LYS A 66 -11.45 19.30 -8.81
C LYS A 66 -9.94 19.29 -9.03
N VAL A 67 -9.51 18.88 -10.22
CA VAL A 67 -8.10 18.88 -10.64
C VAL A 67 -7.90 20.02 -11.62
N THR A 68 -7.01 20.95 -11.29
CA THR A 68 -6.69 22.13 -12.09
C THR A 68 -5.24 22.04 -12.53
N LEU A 69 -5.02 22.14 -13.83
CA LEU A 69 -3.70 22.13 -14.45
C LEU A 69 -3.39 23.53 -14.97
N VAL A 70 -2.25 24.12 -14.60
CA VAL A 70 -1.85 25.48 -14.97
C VAL A 70 -0.41 25.48 -15.49
N GLY A 71 -0.18 26.05 -16.67
CA GLY A 71 1.13 26.14 -17.30
C GLY A 71 1.04 26.95 -18.59
N PRO A 72 1.62 26.50 -19.73
CA PRO A 72 1.42 27.11 -21.05
C PRO A 72 -0.06 27.27 -21.45
N GLU A 73 -0.91 26.40 -20.92
CA GLU A 73 -2.37 26.42 -21.04
C GLU A 73 -2.98 26.02 -19.70
N SER A 74 -4.29 26.21 -19.56
CA SER A 74 -5.01 25.85 -18.34
C SER A 74 -6.15 24.91 -18.64
N HIS A 75 -6.23 23.83 -17.87
CA HIS A 75 -7.29 22.83 -17.97
C HIS A 75 -7.90 22.54 -16.60
N VAL A 76 -9.17 22.16 -16.59
CA VAL A 76 -9.87 21.73 -15.37
C VAL A 76 -10.64 20.46 -15.67
N THR A 77 -10.54 19.49 -14.77
CA THR A 77 -11.35 18.27 -14.78
C THR A 77 -11.77 17.93 -13.35
N THR A 78 -12.64 16.96 -13.20
CA THR A 78 -12.96 16.35 -11.91
C THR A 78 -12.56 14.89 -11.91
N THR A 79 -12.20 14.38 -10.75
CA THR A 79 -12.00 12.94 -10.58
C THR A 79 -13.32 12.18 -10.64
N ASP A 80 -13.29 10.98 -11.22
CA ASP A 80 -14.44 10.08 -11.26
C ASP A 80 -14.70 9.40 -9.91
N SER A 81 -15.66 8.47 -9.85
CA SER A 81 -15.93 7.68 -8.65
C SER A 81 -14.74 6.86 -8.17
N LEU A 82 -13.75 6.70 -9.05
CA LEU A 82 -12.47 6.03 -8.94
C LEU A 82 -11.31 7.04 -8.76
N GLY A 83 -11.52 8.34 -8.55
CA GLY A 83 -10.43 9.25 -8.21
C GLY A 83 -9.52 9.51 -9.40
N ARG A 84 -9.84 8.92 -10.56
CA ARG A 84 -9.09 9.00 -11.80
C ARG A 84 -9.48 10.26 -12.53
N PHE A 85 -8.51 10.85 -13.20
CA PHE A 85 -8.74 11.97 -14.09
C PHE A 85 -7.92 11.81 -15.37
N THR A 86 -8.33 12.52 -16.42
CA THR A 86 -7.60 12.54 -17.69
C THR A 86 -7.70 13.92 -18.31
N PHE A 87 -6.56 14.47 -18.70
CA PHE A 87 -6.45 15.61 -19.60
C PHE A 87 -5.99 15.09 -20.96
N ALA A 88 -6.77 15.36 -22.00
CA ALA A 88 -6.41 15.00 -23.37
C ALA A 88 -5.94 16.22 -24.14
N ASN A 89 -5.06 16.00 -25.13
CA ASN A 89 -4.53 17.03 -26.01
C ASN A 89 -3.81 18.19 -25.29
N VAL A 90 -3.06 17.85 -24.23
CA VAL A 90 -2.25 18.82 -23.50
C VAL A 90 -1.01 19.17 -24.31
N SER A 91 -0.73 20.46 -24.44
CA SER A 91 0.47 20.97 -25.08
C SER A 91 1.73 20.53 -24.29
N PRO A 92 2.85 20.21 -24.95
CA PRO A 92 4.09 19.91 -24.24
C PRO A 92 4.56 21.13 -23.44
N GLY A 93 5.01 20.92 -22.21
CA GLY A 93 5.44 22.00 -21.32
C GLY A 93 5.53 21.58 -19.86
N THR A 94 5.77 22.56 -18.99
CA THR A 94 5.77 22.38 -17.54
C THR A 94 4.48 22.93 -16.96
N TYR A 95 3.83 22.17 -16.08
CA TYR A 95 2.57 22.55 -15.45
C TYR A 95 2.63 22.37 -13.94
N ASP A 96 1.84 23.15 -13.24
CA ASP A 96 1.46 22.89 -11.86
C ASP A 96 0.06 22.28 -11.84
N MET A 97 -0.13 21.28 -10.99
CA MET A 97 -1.39 20.55 -10.89
C MET A 97 -1.92 20.61 -9.46
N THR A 98 -3.01 21.34 -9.26
CA THR A 98 -3.66 21.50 -7.95
C THR A 98 -4.95 20.70 -7.88
N VAL A 99 -5.14 20.00 -6.78
CA VAL A 99 -6.34 19.22 -6.47
C VAL A 99 -7.02 19.78 -5.25
N TRP A 100 -8.33 20.00 -5.36
CA TRP A 100 -9.17 20.54 -4.31
C TRP A 100 -10.48 19.76 -4.17
N LYS A 101 -10.91 19.55 -2.92
CA LYS A 101 -12.23 19.00 -2.57
C LYS A 101 -12.63 19.48 -1.19
N SER A 102 -13.87 19.94 -1.05
CA SER A 102 -14.44 20.29 0.26
C SER A 102 -14.31 19.11 1.24
N GLY A 103 -13.79 19.38 2.44
CA GLY A 103 -13.57 18.36 3.48
C GLY A 103 -12.21 17.66 3.41
N PHE A 104 -11.35 18.04 2.46
CA PHE A 104 -9.97 17.53 2.34
C PHE A 104 -8.96 18.68 2.32
N ALA A 105 -7.79 18.47 2.92
CA ALA A 105 -6.64 19.33 2.68
C ALA A 105 -6.19 19.19 1.22
N SER A 106 -5.85 20.31 0.59
CA SER A 106 -5.55 20.35 -0.84
C SER A 106 -4.13 19.89 -1.13
N ALA A 107 -3.87 19.54 -2.40
CA ALA A 107 -2.55 19.09 -2.82
C ALA A 107 -2.14 19.71 -4.14
N THR A 108 -0.85 20.03 -4.29
CA THR A 108 -0.26 20.52 -5.56
C THR A 108 0.97 19.70 -5.94
N ALA A 109 1.02 19.26 -7.20
CA ALA A 109 2.23 18.79 -7.88
C ALA A 109 2.85 19.96 -8.66
N TYR A 110 4.05 20.38 -8.29
CA TYR A 110 4.78 21.44 -8.97
C TYR A 110 5.71 20.86 -10.04
N ASN A 111 5.88 21.62 -11.12
CA ASN A 111 6.84 21.32 -12.21
C ASN A 111 6.58 19.96 -12.92
N VAL A 112 5.30 19.60 -13.10
CA VAL A 112 4.88 18.44 -13.88
C VAL A 112 5.30 18.63 -15.34
N ARG A 113 6.30 17.86 -15.78
CA ARG A 113 6.78 17.89 -17.16
C ARG A 113 5.91 17.03 -18.07
N VAL A 114 5.26 17.67 -19.03
CA VAL A 114 4.45 17.05 -20.06
C VAL A 114 5.28 16.97 -21.34
N ALA A 115 5.70 15.75 -21.69
CA ALA A 115 6.42 15.50 -22.92
C ALA A 115 5.46 15.27 -24.09
N SER A 116 5.86 15.69 -25.30
CA SER A 116 5.10 15.49 -26.53
C SER A 116 4.88 14.01 -26.82
N TYR A 117 3.67 13.66 -27.29
CA TYR A 117 3.31 12.32 -27.76
C TYR A 117 3.47 11.21 -26.71
N ARG A 118 3.33 11.55 -25.42
CA ARG A 118 3.41 10.59 -24.31
C ARG A 118 2.17 10.66 -23.41
N THR A 119 1.89 9.54 -22.74
CA THR A 119 0.99 9.54 -21.59
C THR A 119 1.83 9.86 -20.36
N ASN A 120 1.56 10.98 -19.71
CA ASN A 120 2.19 11.38 -18.46
C ASN A 120 1.27 10.95 -17.32
N GLU A 121 1.83 10.30 -16.30
CA GLU A 121 1.05 9.76 -15.19
C GLU A 121 1.34 10.53 -13.92
N VAL A 122 0.28 10.97 -13.25
CA VAL A 122 0.37 11.80 -12.04
C VAL A 122 -0.50 11.22 -10.94
N GLU A 123 0.09 10.97 -9.79
CA GLU A 123 -0.60 10.60 -8.56
C GLU A 123 -0.52 11.76 -7.59
N LEU A 124 -1.65 12.06 -6.96
CA LEU A 124 -1.81 13.10 -5.95
C LEU A 124 -2.47 12.49 -4.72
N ARG A 125 -2.13 12.99 -3.54
CA ARG A 125 -2.73 12.55 -2.29
C ARG A 125 -3.32 13.73 -1.55
N MET A 126 -4.54 13.58 -1.05
CA MET A 126 -5.23 14.58 -0.25
C MET A 126 -5.41 14.05 1.16
N VAL A 127 -5.14 14.87 2.17
CA VAL A 127 -5.37 14.47 3.56
C VAL A 127 -6.84 14.66 3.89
N LYS A 128 -7.46 13.62 4.44
CA LYS A 128 -8.76 13.73 5.10
C LYS A 128 -8.50 14.11 6.56
N PRO A 129 -8.83 15.34 6.99
CA PRO A 129 -8.65 15.76 8.36
C PRO A 129 -9.51 14.92 9.31
N ARG A 130 -9.08 14.82 10.58
CA ARG A 130 -9.83 14.10 11.61
C ARG A 130 -11.24 14.64 11.79
N GLU A 131 -12.19 13.77 12.13
CA GLU A 131 -13.60 14.06 12.33
C GLU A 131 -13.76 15.20 13.34
N GLY A 132 -14.46 16.26 12.94
CA GLY A 132 -14.60 17.49 13.73
C GLY A 132 -13.50 18.54 13.50
N SER A 133 -12.47 18.25 12.70
CA SER A 133 -11.51 19.26 12.23
C SER A 133 -12.13 20.12 11.13
N THR A 134 -12.13 21.42 11.32
CA THR A 134 -12.44 22.40 10.28
C THR A 134 -11.19 22.75 9.48
N ILE A 135 -11.29 22.70 8.16
CA ILE A 135 -10.24 23.17 7.26
C ILE A 135 -10.31 24.70 7.20
N TYR A 136 -9.29 25.37 7.73
CA TYR A 136 -9.22 26.83 7.79
C TYR A 136 -8.45 27.43 6.61
N GLU A 137 -7.75 26.59 5.85
CA GLU A 137 -6.75 26.98 4.87
C GLU A 137 -6.66 25.82 3.85
N THR A 138 -6.56 26.13 2.56
CA THR A 138 -6.56 25.13 1.48
C THR A 138 -5.49 25.41 0.41
N ASN A 139 -4.52 26.27 0.68
CA ASN A 139 -3.44 26.57 -0.25
C ASN A 139 -2.29 25.63 0.09
N PRO A 140 -1.87 24.77 -0.84
CA PRO A 140 -0.73 23.90 -0.58
C PRO A 140 0.58 24.68 -0.50
N PRO A 141 1.53 24.25 0.34
CA PRO A 141 2.84 24.88 0.42
C PRO A 141 3.53 24.86 -0.92
N THR A 142 4.26 25.92 -1.25
CA THR A 142 5.19 25.90 -2.39
C THR A 142 6.41 25.06 -2.04
N VAL A 143 6.93 24.29 -2.99
CA VAL A 143 8.06 23.37 -2.76
C VAL A 143 9.06 23.48 -3.90
N ASP A 144 10.34 23.55 -3.53
CA ASP A 144 11.47 23.53 -4.45
C ASP A 144 12.43 22.41 -4.09
N VAL A 145 12.96 21.75 -5.12
CA VAL A 145 14.05 20.77 -5.00
C VAL A 145 15.15 21.10 -6.00
N LEU A 146 16.39 21.13 -5.52
CA LEU A 146 17.57 21.44 -6.30
C LEU A 146 18.65 20.40 -6.03
N CYS A 147 19.23 19.87 -7.09
CA CYS A 147 20.41 19.03 -7.03
C CYS A 147 21.24 19.23 -8.29
N GLN A 148 22.57 19.10 -8.16
CA GLN A 148 23.47 19.12 -9.31
C GLN A 148 23.22 17.88 -10.18
N SER A 149 23.29 18.02 -11.50
CA SER A 149 23.23 16.89 -12.44
C SER A 149 24.26 17.10 -13.56
N PRO A 150 25.20 16.16 -13.79
CA PRO A 150 25.36 14.89 -13.09
C PRO A 150 25.97 15.04 -11.67
N VAL A 151 25.64 14.11 -10.78
CA VAL A 151 26.29 13.94 -9.47
C VAL A 151 27.44 12.94 -9.61
N VAL A 152 28.59 13.30 -9.05
CA VAL A 152 29.79 12.44 -8.97
C VAL A 152 30.20 12.35 -7.50
N GLU A 153 30.42 11.15 -7.00
CA GLU A 153 30.72 10.80 -5.62
C GLU A 153 29.65 11.28 -4.62
N THR A 154 29.70 12.54 -4.19
CA THR A 154 28.74 13.12 -3.23
C THR A 154 28.13 14.40 -3.77
N GLY A 155 26.81 14.38 -3.96
CA GLY A 155 26.01 15.55 -4.30
C GLY A 155 25.39 16.21 -3.07
N ASN A 156 24.84 17.42 -3.23
CA ASN A 156 23.96 18.02 -2.23
C ASN A 156 22.57 18.18 -2.83
N ILE A 157 21.57 17.61 -2.16
CA ILE A 157 20.16 17.88 -2.45
C ILE A 157 19.73 19.00 -1.51
N ILE A 158 19.19 20.07 -2.07
CA ILE A 158 18.61 21.18 -1.33
C ILE A 158 17.11 21.15 -1.55
N VAL A 159 16.36 21.17 -0.45
CA VAL A 159 14.91 21.28 -0.48
C VAL A 159 14.48 22.55 0.24
N SER A 160 13.41 23.17 -0.22
CA SER A 160 12.76 24.26 0.50
C SER A 160 11.26 24.25 0.31
N ALA A 161 10.54 24.77 1.29
CA ALA A 161 9.11 24.97 1.22
C ALA A 161 8.71 26.28 1.89
N ASN A 162 7.64 26.89 1.37
CA ASN A 162 7.12 28.14 1.89
C ASN A 162 5.59 28.14 1.90
N ASP A 163 5.02 28.46 3.06
CA ASP A 163 3.60 28.69 3.26
C ASP A 163 3.37 29.63 4.44
N THR A 164 2.51 30.62 4.27
CA THR A 164 2.12 31.54 5.35
C THR A 164 1.44 30.84 6.53
N SER A 165 0.82 29.68 6.31
CA SER A 165 0.17 28.83 7.31
C SER A 165 1.16 28.07 8.21
N GLY A 166 2.44 28.06 7.83
CA GLY A 166 3.53 27.36 8.52
C GLY A 166 3.79 25.99 7.92
N ILE A 167 5.06 25.63 7.79
CA ILE A 167 5.47 24.31 7.29
C ILE A 167 5.64 23.35 8.47
N ALA A 168 4.91 22.24 8.45
CA ALA A 168 5.04 21.16 9.42
C ALA A 168 6.30 20.34 9.17
N GLY A 169 6.62 20.03 7.91
CA GLY A 169 7.86 19.34 7.55
C GLY A 169 8.06 19.22 6.04
N ILE A 170 9.29 18.85 5.65
CA ILE A 170 9.64 18.47 4.28
C ILE A 170 10.22 17.06 4.30
N LEU A 171 9.60 16.16 3.56
CA LEU A 171 10.05 14.82 3.30
C LEU A 171 10.86 14.79 2.01
N LEU A 172 12.02 14.14 2.04
CA LEU A 172 12.88 13.95 0.87
C LEU A 172 12.92 12.47 0.47
N PHE A 173 12.85 12.25 -0.84
CA PHE A 173 12.88 10.94 -1.45
C PHE A 173 13.83 10.88 -2.64
N ILE A 174 14.47 9.72 -2.82
CA ILE A 174 15.30 9.38 -3.98
C ILE A 174 14.78 8.07 -4.56
N ASP A 175 14.34 8.08 -5.82
CA ASP A 175 13.66 6.97 -6.51
C ASP A 175 12.47 6.39 -5.79
N ASN A 176 11.82 7.24 -4.98
CA ASN A 176 10.72 6.97 -4.06
C ASN A 176 11.12 6.37 -2.70
N SER A 177 12.42 6.20 -2.42
CA SER A 177 12.95 5.87 -1.09
C SER A 177 12.97 7.11 -0.24
N TYR A 178 12.27 7.06 0.89
CA TYR A 178 12.42 8.06 1.92
C TYR A 178 13.88 8.07 2.41
N VAL A 179 14.50 9.25 2.40
CA VAL A 179 15.90 9.41 2.82
C VAL A 179 16.06 10.36 4.00
N GLU A 180 15.18 11.36 4.15
CA GLU A 180 15.35 12.37 5.19
C GLU A 180 14.05 13.12 5.48
N LEU A 181 13.90 13.55 6.75
CA LEU A 181 12.87 14.46 7.19
C LEU A 181 13.51 15.75 7.70
N PHE A 182 13.11 16.87 7.11
CA PHE A 182 13.36 18.20 7.66
C PHE A 182 12.13 18.66 8.46
N ASP A 183 12.30 18.87 9.77
CA ASP A 183 11.28 19.41 10.67
C ASP A 183 11.93 20.48 11.57
N THR A 184 11.19 21.55 11.87
CA THR A 184 11.64 22.63 12.75
C THR A 184 11.05 22.52 14.17
N GLY A 185 10.06 21.63 14.37
CA GLY A 185 9.25 21.56 15.58
C GLY A 185 8.43 22.83 15.88
N ALA A 186 8.49 23.86 15.02
CA ALA A 186 8.05 25.22 15.32
C ALA A 186 7.17 25.91 14.26
N GLY A 187 6.78 25.24 13.15
CA GLY A 187 5.74 25.74 12.25
C GLY A 187 6.04 27.09 11.58
N GLY A 188 7.32 27.40 11.32
CA GLY A 188 7.70 28.63 10.61
C GLY A 188 7.21 28.62 9.16
N SER A 189 6.94 29.81 8.60
CA SER A 189 6.40 29.94 7.24
C SER A 189 7.35 29.50 6.12
N TYR A 190 8.64 29.34 6.43
CA TYR A 190 9.65 28.87 5.48
C TYR A 190 10.49 27.77 6.13
N MET A 191 10.81 26.74 5.36
CA MET A 191 11.68 25.65 5.77
C MET A 191 12.65 25.31 4.64
N SER A 192 13.89 24.97 4.98
CA SER A 192 14.87 24.48 4.02
C SER A 192 15.78 23.43 4.63
N GLY A 193 16.17 22.46 3.82
CA GLY A 193 17.02 21.34 4.19
C GLY A 193 18.16 21.13 3.21
N ARG A 194 19.26 20.55 3.69
CA ARG A 194 20.35 20.05 2.85
C ARG A 194 20.61 18.59 3.21
N TYR A 195 20.55 17.72 2.21
CA TYR A 195 20.91 16.32 2.33
C TYR A 195 22.19 16.02 1.55
N PRO A 196 23.27 15.54 2.20
CA PRO A 196 24.47 15.07 1.51
C PRO A 196 24.20 13.70 0.89
N TRP A 197 24.11 13.66 -0.44
CA TRP A 197 23.83 12.44 -1.18
C TRP A 197 25.12 11.74 -1.62
N ASN A 198 25.61 10.80 -0.80
CA ASN A 198 26.81 10.01 -1.09
C ASN A 198 26.46 8.82 -2.00
N THR A 199 26.65 9.00 -3.30
CA THR A 199 26.38 8.01 -4.36
C THR A 199 27.34 6.83 -4.39
N LEU A 200 28.42 6.84 -3.59
CA LEU A 200 29.33 5.70 -3.43
C LEU A 200 29.05 4.87 -2.18
N SER A 201 28.21 5.36 -1.26
CA SER A 201 27.90 4.63 -0.05
C SER A 201 26.93 3.48 -0.34
N GLY A 202 27.18 2.29 0.23
CA GLY A 202 26.23 1.18 0.16
C GLY A 202 24.92 1.40 0.93
N GLN A 203 24.74 2.58 1.56
CA GLN A 203 23.51 3.02 2.20
C GLN A 203 22.68 3.97 1.32
N SER A 204 23.26 4.49 0.23
CA SER A 204 22.54 5.28 -0.77
C SER A 204 21.86 4.35 -1.76
N VAL A 205 20.66 4.73 -2.20
CA VAL A 205 19.90 4.05 -3.26
C VAL A 205 20.50 4.28 -4.65
N ALA A 206 21.64 4.98 -4.75
CA ALA A 206 22.14 5.53 -6.00
C ALA A 206 23.21 4.66 -6.65
N ASP A 207 22.93 4.23 -7.89
CA ASP A 207 23.91 3.74 -8.85
C ASP A 207 24.20 4.82 -9.90
N ASN A 208 24.97 4.49 -10.94
CA ASN A 208 25.04 5.35 -12.12
C ASN A 208 23.73 5.27 -12.91
N GLY A 209 23.23 6.40 -13.38
CA GLY A 209 21.98 6.47 -14.14
C GLY A 209 21.10 7.66 -13.77
N GLU A 210 19.87 7.69 -14.30
CA GLU A 210 18.87 8.70 -13.93
C GLU A 210 18.13 8.29 -12.65
N HIS A 211 18.02 9.22 -11.71
CA HIS A 211 17.34 9.09 -10.43
C HIS A 211 16.27 10.18 -10.29
N THR A 212 15.13 9.84 -9.69
CA THR A 212 14.05 10.80 -9.41
C THR A 212 14.14 11.28 -7.97
N ILE A 213 14.40 12.57 -7.77
CA ILE A 213 14.42 13.19 -6.45
C ILE A 213 13.09 13.90 -6.23
N THR A 214 12.40 13.60 -5.13
CA THR A 214 11.13 14.25 -4.78
C THR A 214 11.19 14.88 -3.40
N ALA A 215 10.78 16.13 -3.33
CA ALA A 215 10.51 16.82 -2.08
C ALA A 215 9.00 16.97 -1.89
N MET A 216 8.50 16.66 -0.70
CA MET A 216 7.09 16.80 -0.33
C MET A 216 7.00 17.60 0.97
N ALA A 217 6.35 18.74 0.93
CA ALA A 217 6.10 19.57 2.10
C ALA A 217 4.66 19.44 2.55
N ILE A 218 4.49 19.44 3.86
CA ILE A 218 3.18 19.43 4.53
C ILE A 218 3.11 20.70 5.36
N ASP A 219 2.02 21.43 5.25
CA ASP A 219 1.81 22.64 6.04
C ASP A 219 1.11 22.36 7.38
N GLY A 220 0.81 23.41 8.14
CA GLY A 220 0.14 23.32 9.44
C GLY A 220 -1.32 22.87 9.40
N TYR A 221 -1.93 22.77 8.21
CA TYR A 221 -3.31 22.36 7.97
C TYR A 221 -3.40 21.10 7.09
N ASP A 222 -2.30 20.35 6.99
CA ASP A 222 -2.16 19.10 6.26
C ASP A 222 -2.28 19.23 4.73
N ASN A 223 -2.16 20.44 4.16
CA ASN A 223 -2.04 20.59 2.71
C ASN A 223 -0.66 20.14 2.23
N ILE A 224 -0.63 19.58 1.02
CA ILE A 224 0.56 18.91 0.48
C ILE A 224 1.06 19.64 -0.77
N GLY A 225 2.29 20.14 -0.71
CA GLY A 225 3.04 20.54 -1.90
C GLY A 225 4.08 19.47 -2.21
N HIS A 226 4.29 19.13 -3.47
CA HIS A 226 5.44 18.30 -3.84
C HIS A 226 6.02 18.67 -5.20
N MET A 227 7.30 18.38 -5.38
CA MET A 227 8.04 18.62 -6.60
C MET A 227 9.04 17.50 -6.85
N SER A 228 9.14 17.04 -8.10
CA SER A 228 10.10 16.01 -8.51
C SER A 228 11.07 16.54 -9.58
N ILE A 229 12.33 16.14 -9.51
CA ILE A 229 13.36 16.38 -10.53
C ILE A 229 14.05 15.06 -10.90
N ILE A 230 14.57 14.99 -12.13
CA ILE A 230 15.43 13.88 -12.58
C ILE A 230 16.89 14.34 -12.53
N VAL A 231 17.74 13.54 -11.91
CA VAL A 231 19.16 13.81 -11.71
C VAL A 231 19.98 12.61 -12.14
N THR A 232 21.04 12.82 -12.90
CA THR A 232 21.92 11.75 -13.36
C THR A 232 23.08 11.57 -12.38
N VAL A 233 23.45 10.32 -12.06
CA VAL A 233 24.65 9.96 -11.28
C VAL A 233 25.67 9.30 -12.21
N ASP A 234 26.94 9.69 -12.11
CA ASP A 234 28.03 9.18 -12.95
C ASP A 234 29.36 9.05 -12.16
N ASN A 235 29.55 7.91 -11.51
CA ASN A 235 30.76 7.53 -10.80
C ASN A 235 31.67 6.70 -11.71
N ILE A 236 32.81 7.22 -12.17
CA ILE A 236 33.73 6.52 -13.09
C ILE A 236 34.59 5.47 -12.33
N GLY A 237 34.61 4.20 -12.76
CA GLY A 237 35.41 3.09 -12.16
C GLY A 237 35.57 1.83 -13.05
N GLN A 238 36.37 0.84 -12.62
CA GLN A 238 36.63 -0.39 -13.42
C GLN A 238 35.36 -1.25 -13.56
N PRO A 239 35.08 -1.81 -14.75
CA PRO A 239 33.83 -2.50 -15.02
C PRO A 239 33.75 -3.86 -14.32
N ASP A 240 32.87 -3.98 -13.32
CA ASP A 240 32.26 -5.24 -12.92
C ASP A 240 31.33 -5.73 -14.05
N PRO A 241 31.20 -7.05 -14.24
CA PRO A 241 30.27 -7.61 -15.21
C PRO A 241 28.83 -7.20 -14.91
N ILE A 242 28.03 -7.01 -15.96
CA ILE A 242 26.59 -6.79 -15.82
C ILE A 242 25.93 -7.94 -15.03
N PRO A 243 24.96 -7.66 -14.15
CA PRO A 243 24.32 -8.68 -13.35
C PRO A 243 23.61 -9.77 -14.16
N GLN A 244 23.57 -10.98 -13.60
CA GLN A 244 22.79 -12.07 -14.17
C GLN A 244 21.28 -11.81 -14.07
N THR A 245 20.54 -12.38 -15.02
CA THR A 245 19.09 -12.25 -15.08
C THR A 245 18.43 -12.98 -13.91
N PRO A 246 17.53 -12.32 -13.16
CA PRO A 246 16.72 -12.99 -12.14
C PRO A 246 15.90 -14.15 -12.72
N THR A 247 15.77 -15.22 -11.94
CA THR A 247 15.11 -16.47 -12.35
C THR A 247 13.86 -16.74 -11.50
N ASN A 248 13.03 -17.69 -11.95
CA ASN A 248 11.78 -18.10 -11.30
C ASN A 248 10.87 -16.95 -10.81
N PRO A 249 10.54 -15.95 -11.65
CA PRO A 249 9.68 -14.85 -11.23
C PRO A 249 8.26 -15.36 -10.94
N LYS A 250 7.76 -15.06 -9.75
CA LYS A 250 6.38 -15.35 -9.30
C LYS A 250 5.67 -14.03 -9.04
N ALA A 251 4.37 -13.97 -9.31
CA ALA A 251 3.54 -12.83 -8.96
C ALA A 251 2.20 -13.31 -8.41
N GLY A 252 1.69 -12.70 -7.35
CA GLY A 252 0.37 -12.99 -6.79
C GLY A 252 -0.36 -11.71 -6.43
N ALA A 253 -1.67 -11.68 -6.57
CA ALA A 253 -2.51 -10.51 -6.29
C ALA A 253 -3.39 -10.72 -5.07
N VAL A 254 -3.49 -9.71 -4.22
CA VAL A 254 -4.30 -9.73 -2.99
C VAL A 254 -5.14 -8.47 -2.94
N THR A 255 -6.44 -8.64 -2.73
CA THR A 255 -7.40 -7.54 -2.56
C THR A 255 -8.10 -7.62 -1.21
N VAL A 256 -7.87 -6.67 -0.31
CA VAL A 256 -8.35 -6.68 1.08
C VAL A 256 -9.35 -5.54 1.31
N HIS A 257 -10.59 -5.87 1.70
CA HIS A 257 -11.61 -4.89 2.07
C HIS A 257 -11.27 -4.19 3.40
N TYR A 258 -11.64 -2.91 3.57
CA TYR A 258 -11.31 -2.11 4.75
C TYR A 258 -11.84 -2.65 6.07
N SER A 259 -12.93 -3.41 6.01
CA SER A 259 -13.47 -4.12 7.17
C SER A 259 -12.42 -5.00 7.85
N VAL A 260 -11.44 -5.54 7.12
CA VAL A 260 -10.37 -6.38 7.68
C VAL A 260 -9.48 -5.54 8.58
N PHE A 261 -9.07 -4.36 8.13
CA PHE A 261 -8.28 -3.44 8.97
C PHE A 261 -9.09 -2.91 10.16
N ASP A 262 -10.39 -2.65 9.96
CA ASP A 262 -11.27 -2.24 11.06
C ASP A 262 -11.43 -3.32 12.13
N LEU A 263 -11.52 -4.59 11.71
CA LEU A 263 -11.56 -5.73 12.60
C LEU A 263 -10.25 -5.87 13.38
N VAL A 264 -9.10 -5.75 12.71
CA VAL A 264 -7.78 -5.79 13.36
C VAL A 264 -7.66 -4.68 14.41
N HIS A 265 -8.04 -3.45 14.06
CA HIS A 265 -8.05 -2.32 14.98
C HIS A 265 -8.92 -2.58 16.22
N GLN A 266 -10.11 -3.18 16.03
CA GLN A 266 -11.00 -3.57 17.12
C GLN A 266 -10.39 -4.67 18.01
N LEU A 267 -9.72 -5.67 17.43
CA LEU A 267 -9.06 -6.74 18.19
C LEU A 267 -7.89 -6.22 19.03
N GLU A 268 -7.07 -5.31 18.48
CA GLU A 268 -5.97 -4.64 19.19
C GLU A 268 -6.47 -3.81 20.36
N THR A 269 -7.49 -2.98 20.13
CA THR A 269 -8.05 -2.10 21.17
C THR A 269 -8.66 -2.87 22.34
N ASN A 270 -9.17 -4.08 22.09
CA ASN A 270 -9.75 -4.95 23.13
C ASN A 270 -8.71 -5.87 23.82
N TYR A 271 -7.41 -5.72 23.55
CA TYR A 271 -6.32 -6.55 24.12
C TYR A 271 -6.51 -8.06 23.92
N ILE A 272 -7.19 -8.46 22.84
CA ILE A 272 -7.49 -9.88 22.54
C ILE A 272 -6.24 -10.60 21.97
N LEU A 273 -5.21 -9.86 21.55
CA LEU A 273 -4.04 -10.36 20.83
C LEU A 273 -2.93 -10.93 21.74
N GLY A 274 -3.23 -12.05 22.41
CA GLY A 274 -2.24 -12.91 23.08
C GLY A 274 -1.92 -14.16 22.25
N THR A 275 -0.91 -14.09 21.37
CA THR A 275 -0.24 -15.19 20.63
C THR A 275 -1.12 -16.28 19.99
N PHE A 276 -1.25 -16.29 18.65
CA PHE A 276 -2.09 -17.27 17.93
C PHE A 276 -1.39 -17.98 16.75
N SER A 277 -1.93 -19.16 16.40
CA SER A 277 -1.69 -19.92 15.18
C SER A 277 -3.04 -20.29 14.53
N SER A 278 -3.23 -19.91 13.26
CA SER A 278 -4.24 -20.34 12.25
C SER A 278 -4.39 -19.23 11.19
N LEU A 279 -5.01 -19.46 10.04
CA LEU A 279 -5.10 -18.57 8.86
C LEU A 279 -5.48 -17.09 9.13
N ALA A 280 -6.12 -16.77 10.26
CA ALA A 280 -6.29 -15.38 10.72
C ALA A 280 -4.98 -14.70 11.16
N ASN A 281 -4.01 -15.46 11.68
CA ASN A 281 -2.61 -15.04 11.83
C ASN A 281 -1.87 -14.98 10.52
N GLU A 282 -2.27 -15.74 9.50
CA GLU A 282 -1.73 -15.51 8.16
C GLU A 282 -2.35 -14.26 7.55
N ILE A 283 -3.62 -13.93 7.79
CA ILE A 283 -4.19 -12.64 7.37
C ILE A 283 -3.59 -11.49 8.19
N LEU A 284 -3.36 -11.69 9.50
CA LEU A 284 -2.70 -10.73 10.39
C LEU A 284 -1.20 -10.62 10.11
N ALA A 285 -0.51 -11.71 9.77
CA ALA A 285 0.89 -11.72 9.34
C ALA A 285 1.02 -11.31 7.87
N LEU A 286 -0.05 -11.36 7.06
CA LEU A 286 -0.09 -10.77 5.73
C LEU A 286 -0.25 -9.27 5.89
N ALA A 287 -1.18 -8.81 6.74
CA ALA A 287 -1.33 -7.42 7.15
C ALA A 287 -0.07 -6.86 7.84
N LYS A 288 0.57 -7.64 8.72
CA LYS A 288 1.86 -7.31 9.33
C LYS A 288 3.03 -7.50 8.38
N SER A 289 3.02 -8.41 7.40
CA SER A 289 4.08 -8.50 6.39
C SER A 289 4.03 -7.31 5.43
N ILE A 290 2.82 -6.80 5.17
CA ILE A 290 2.61 -5.50 4.51
C ILE A 290 3.26 -4.41 5.37
N GLN A 291 3.19 -4.50 6.71
CA GLN A 291 3.75 -3.57 7.70
C GLN A 291 5.30 -3.70 7.90
N GLU A 292 5.83 -4.93 7.97
CA GLU A 292 7.18 -5.37 8.38
C GLU A 292 8.12 -5.63 7.20
N THR A 293 7.69 -5.44 5.94
CA THR A 293 8.63 -5.47 4.82
C THR A 293 9.56 -4.26 4.90
N ASP A 294 10.74 -4.42 5.49
CA ASP A 294 11.89 -3.50 5.42
C ASP A 294 12.39 -3.25 3.98
N SER A 295 11.60 -3.58 2.96
CA SER A 295 11.86 -3.15 1.60
C SER A 295 11.55 -1.67 1.47
N GLN A 296 12.62 -0.93 1.20
CA GLN A 296 12.58 0.44 0.74
C GLN A 296 11.55 0.53 -0.41
N ILE A 297 10.60 1.45 -0.23
CA ILE A 297 9.61 1.93 -1.21
C ILE A 297 8.39 1.04 -1.43
N ARG A 298 7.23 1.62 -1.09
CA ARG A 298 5.90 1.03 -1.10
C ARG A 298 4.95 1.86 -2.00
N PRO A 299 3.82 1.30 -2.45
CA PRO A 299 3.36 1.53 -3.82
C PRO A 299 2.12 2.44 -4.01
N LEU A 300 1.95 2.82 -5.27
CA LEU A 300 1.22 3.97 -5.82
C LEU A 300 -0.30 3.83 -6.07
N ALA A 301 -1.09 3.49 -5.05
CA ALA A 301 -2.55 3.41 -4.92
C ALA A 301 -3.62 3.29 -6.05
N MET A 302 -4.42 2.18 -6.09
CA MET A 302 -5.80 1.96 -6.64
C MET A 302 -6.81 3.13 -6.49
N PRO A 303 -7.86 3.14 -7.33
CA PRO A 303 -8.77 4.28 -7.51
C PRO A 303 -9.88 4.45 -6.43
N ALA A 304 -10.50 5.64 -6.34
CA ALA A 304 -11.58 6.11 -5.45
C ALA A 304 -12.82 5.25 -5.32
N GLY A 305 -13.54 5.46 -4.20
CA GLY A 305 -14.78 4.75 -3.90
C GLY A 305 -14.60 3.25 -3.67
N SER A 306 -13.36 2.75 -3.69
CA SER A 306 -13.02 1.39 -3.32
C SER A 306 -13.03 1.27 -1.81
N ASN A 307 -13.83 0.35 -1.28
CA ASN A 307 -13.78 -0.02 0.13
C ASN A 307 -12.68 -1.06 0.40
N ALA A 308 -11.64 -1.10 -0.42
CA ALA A 308 -10.62 -2.14 -0.39
C ALA A 308 -9.28 -1.65 -0.96
N VAL A 309 -8.21 -2.29 -0.49
CA VAL A 309 -6.86 -2.13 -1.02
C VAL A 309 -6.48 -3.32 -1.88
N THR A 310 -5.71 -3.11 -2.95
CA THR A 310 -5.11 -4.22 -3.72
C THR A 310 -3.61 -4.03 -3.82
N TYR A 311 -2.90 -5.13 -3.71
CA TYR A 311 -1.49 -5.20 -4.05
C TYR A 311 -1.17 -6.49 -4.78
N CYS A 312 -0.01 -6.53 -5.41
CA CYS A 312 0.58 -7.64 -6.11
C CYS A 312 1.98 -7.85 -5.58
N ARG A 313 2.23 -9.02 -4.98
CA ARG A 313 3.57 -9.41 -4.57
C ARG A 313 4.26 -10.09 -5.74
N VAL A 314 5.45 -9.63 -6.09
CA VAL A 314 6.34 -10.23 -7.07
C VAL A 314 7.56 -10.77 -6.33
N SER A 315 7.96 -12.02 -6.58
CA SER A 315 9.18 -12.61 -6.01
C SER A 315 10.03 -13.28 -7.09
N TRP A 316 11.32 -13.42 -6.83
CA TRP A 316 12.28 -14.02 -7.76
C TRP A 316 13.47 -14.64 -7.03
N GLU A 317 14.22 -15.45 -7.77
CA GLU A 317 15.47 -16.05 -7.34
C GLU A 317 16.65 -15.35 -8.02
N ASN A 318 17.73 -15.14 -7.27
CA ASN A 318 18.98 -14.61 -7.79
C ASN A 318 20.15 -15.21 -7.01
N SER A 319 21.15 -15.74 -7.71
CA SER A 319 22.39 -16.26 -7.10
C SER A 319 23.59 -15.35 -7.30
N ASP A 320 23.42 -14.25 -8.04
CA ASP A 320 24.48 -13.29 -8.31
C ASP A 320 24.75 -12.40 -7.08
N THR A 321 25.95 -12.54 -6.53
CA THR A 321 26.40 -11.81 -5.34
C THR A 321 26.91 -10.40 -5.65
N SER A 322 27.06 -10.03 -6.92
CA SER A 322 27.47 -8.68 -7.34
C SER A 322 26.31 -7.67 -7.34
N VAL A 323 25.08 -8.17 -7.20
CA VAL A 323 23.85 -7.38 -7.29
C VAL A 323 23.73 -6.41 -6.12
N LYS A 324 23.40 -5.15 -6.46
CA LYS A 324 23.09 -4.09 -5.49
C LYS A 324 21.59 -3.97 -5.25
N GLY A 325 20.80 -4.20 -6.29
CA GLY A 325 19.36 -4.26 -6.21
C GLY A 325 18.72 -4.78 -7.49
N PHE A 326 17.40 -4.67 -7.53
CA PHE A 326 16.58 -5.16 -8.62
C PHE A 326 15.62 -4.08 -9.09
N LYS A 327 15.43 -3.93 -10.40
CA LYS A 327 14.42 -3.06 -11.00
C LYS A 327 13.20 -3.88 -11.40
N ILE A 328 12.02 -3.40 -11.02
CA ILE A 328 10.74 -4.05 -11.28
C ILE A 328 10.02 -3.29 -12.38
N TYR A 329 9.51 -4.05 -13.35
CA TYR A 329 8.79 -3.54 -14.51
C TYR A 329 7.39 -4.14 -14.55
N ARG A 330 6.36 -3.30 -14.58
CA ARG A 330 4.97 -3.70 -14.86
C ARG A 330 4.60 -3.31 -16.28
N ASP A 331 4.13 -4.26 -17.08
CA ASP A 331 3.70 -4.06 -18.48
C ASP A 331 4.75 -3.33 -19.33
N GLY A 332 6.03 -3.64 -19.08
CA GLY A 332 7.18 -3.03 -19.76
C GLY A 332 7.61 -1.67 -19.21
N VAL A 333 6.88 -1.12 -18.24
CA VAL A 333 7.14 0.16 -17.59
C VAL A 333 7.87 -0.07 -16.26
N PHE A 334 8.95 0.66 -16.00
CA PHE A 334 9.63 0.65 -14.70
C PHE A 334 8.71 1.21 -13.61
N ILE A 335 8.60 0.52 -12.48
CA ILE A 335 7.70 0.91 -11.38
C ILE A 335 8.36 1.03 -10.00
N GLY A 336 9.60 0.56 -9.85
CA GLY A 336 10.33 0.67 -8.59
C GLY A 336 11.48 -0.29 -8.48
N GLU A 337 12.22 -0.21 -7.38
CA GLU A 337 13.38 -1.02 -7.08
C GLU A 337 13.20 -1.84 -5.81
N SER A 338 13.97 -2.92 -5.68
CA SER A 338 14.10 -3.73 -4.46
C SER A 338 15.58 -3.89 -4.15
N PRO A 339 16.05 -3.60 -2.92
CA PRO A 339 17.45 -3.79 -2.56
C PRO A 339 17.83 -5.28 -2.60
N ALA A 340 19.12 -5.57 -2.85
CA ALA A 340 19.64 -6.93 -2.71
C ALA A 340 19.69 -7.30 -1.21
N GLN A 341 18.79 -8.17 -0.77
CA GLN A 341 18.83 -8.66 0.62
C GLN A 341 20.07 -9.55 0.82
N SER A 342 20.79 -9.35 1.91
CA SER A 342 21.87 -10.25 2.32
C SER A 342 21.29 -11.65 2.56
N SER A 343 21.91 -12.65 1.92
CA SER A 343 21.64 -14.07 2.11
C SER A 343 21.72 -14.42 3.62
N GLY A 344 20.57 -14.45 4.29
CA GLY A 344 20.47 -14.71 5.73
C GLY A 344 19.43 -13.88 6.48
N THR A 345 18.88 -12.82 5.89
CA THR A 345 17.86 -12.00 6.55
C THR A 345 16.47 -12.59 6.29
N ARG A 346 15.82 -13.07 7.35
CA ARG A 346 14.50 -13.70 7.32
C ARG A 346 13.43 -12.74 6.81
N ALA A 347 13.14 -12.76 5.50
CA ALA A 347 11.80 -12.49 5.01
C ALA A 347 10.90 -13.70 5.33
N GLN A 348 10.66 -13.94 6.63
CA GLN A 348 9.63 -14.86 7.11
C GLN A 348 8.48 -13.96 7.55
N LEU A 349 7.34 -13.93 6.86
CA LEU A 349 6.16 -14.77 7.07
C LEU A 349 5.22 -14.38 5.89
N ILE A 350 4.70 -15.22 5.01
CA ILE A 350 3.97 -16.48 5.16
C ILE A 350 4.18 -17.30 3.87
N GLN A 351 4.79 -18.47 3.99
CA GLN A 351 4.42 -19.65 3.21
C GLN A 351 4.35 -20.80 4.23
N PRO A 352 3.37 -21.71 4.14
CA PRO A 352 3.45 -22.99 4.83
C PRO A 352 4.62 -23.75 4.19
N ARG A 353 5.81 -23.55 4.77
CA ARG A 353 7.14 -23.98 4.29
C ARG A 353 7.66 -23.14 3.10
N PRO A 354 8.84 -22.51 3.22
CA PRO A 354 9.55 -21.99 2.04
C PRO A 354 9.76 -23.16 1.06
N PRO A 355 9.61 -22.98 -0.27
CA PRO A 355 10.28 -23.88 -1.19
C PRO A 355 11.76 -23.85 -0.82
N ASP A 356 12.34 -25.02 -0.62
CA ASP A 356 13.78 -25.16 -0.75
C ASP A 356 14.08 -25.00 -2.25
N PRO A 357 14.84 -23.98 -2.70
CA PRO A 357 15.66 -23.02 -1.92
C PRO A 357 15.00 -21.64 -1.64
N PRO A 358 15.51 -20.87 -0.66
CA PRO A 358 14.92 -19.60 -0.17
C PRO A 358 14.74 -18.52 -1.26
N GLU A 359 13.66 -17.74 -1.16
CA GLU A 359 13.40 -16.55 -2.01
C GLU A 359 14.47 -15.46 -1.71
N ILE A 360 15.13 -14.92 -2.74
CA ILE A 360 16.26 -13.96 -2.58
C ILE A 360 15.87 -12.52 -2.98
N GLY A 361 14.71 -12.31 -3.61
CA GLY A 361 14.16 -10.96 -3.83
C GLY A 361 12.63 -10.93 -3.91
N SER A 362 12.03 -9.85 -3.42
CA SER A 362 10.59 -9.61 -3.49
C SER A 362 10.25 -8.13 -3.57
N TYR A 363 9.18 -7.80 -4.29
CA TYR A 363 8.64 -6.45 -4.42
C TYR A 363 7.12 -6.50 -4.27
N ILE A 364 6.53 -5.49 -3.63
CA ILE A 364 5.09 -5.31 -3.55
C ILE A 364 4.74 -4.15 -4.48
N ASP A 365 3.90 -4.40 -5.48
CA ASP A 365 3.23 -3.37 -6.26
C ASP A 365 1.82 -3.18 -5.68
N GLY A 366 1.40 -1.95 -5.44
CA GLY A 366 0.14 -1.56 -4.81
C GLY A 366 -0.49 -0.39 -5.57
N SER A 367 -0.16 -0.29 -6.87
CA SER A 367 -0.46 0.88 -7.66
C SER A 367 -1.95 1.09 -8.04
N SER A 368 -2.27 2.29 -8.55
CA SER A 368 -3.53 2.76 -9.14
C SER A 368 -3.99 1.92 -10.30
N LYS A 369 -3.00 1.29 -10.92
CA LYS A 369 -3.15 0.49 -12.11
C LYS A 369 -3.58 -0.94 -11.81
N LEU A 370 -3.53 -1.38 -10.55
CA LEU A 370 -4.03 -2.69 -10.14
C LEU A 370 -5.57 -2.70 -10.22
N THR A 371 -6.11 -2.73 -11.43
CA THR A 371 -7.55 -2.72 -11.65
C THR A 371 -8.08 -4.15 -11.52
N PRO A 372 -9.22 -4.38 -10.85
CA PRO A 372 -9.75 -5.72 -10.70
C PRO A 372 -10.08 -6.32 -12.07
N ASN A 373 -9.77 -7.60 -12.22
CA ASN A 373 -9.95 -8.39 -13.44
C ASN A 373 -9.13 -7.92 -14.66
N VAL A 374 -8.19 -6.99 -14.48
CA VAL A 374 -7.25 -6.60 -15.55
C VAL A 374 -5.93 -7.34 -15.32
N PRO A 375 -5.47 -8.17 -16.27
CA PRO A 375 -4.19 -8.86 -16.12
C PRO A 375 -3.04 -7.87 -16.19
N ILE A 376 -2.04 -8.09 -15.34
CA ILE A 376 -0.82 -7.29 -15.27
C ILE A 376 0.40 -8.20 -15.36
N SER A 377 1.40 -7.77 -16.11
CA SER A 377 2.63 -8.52 -16.31
C SER A 377 3.80 -7.86 -15.58
N TYR A 378 4.63 -8.65 -14.93
CA TYR A 378 5.84 -8.22 -14.26
C TYR A 378 7.09 -8.83 -14.90
N ARG A 379 8.17 -8.06 -14.89
CA ARG A 379 9.54 -8.49 -15.16
C ARG A 379 10.47 -7.85 -14.15
N VAL A 380 11.59 -8.51 -13.88
CA VAL A 380 12.58 -8.03 -12.92
C VAL A 380 13.95 -8.13 -13.56
N SER A 381 14.78 -7.11 -13.38
CA SER A 381 16.21 -7.16 -13.72
C SER A 381 17.03 -6.87 -12.48
N ALA A 382 18.25 -7.39 -12.44
CA ALA A 382 19.22 -7.06 -11.42
C ALA A 382 20.11 -5.91 -11.91
N TYR A 383 20.56 -5.05 -11.01
CA TYR A 383 21.53 -4.00 -11.31
C TYR A 383 22.69 -4.00 -10.29
N ASN A 384 23.82 -3.51 -10.76
CA ASN A 384 24.97 -3.15 -9.95
C ASN A 384 25.48 -1.78 -10.41
N SER A 385 26.61 -1.35 -9.86
CA SER A 385 27.17 -0.02 -10.11
C SER A 385 27.54 0.26 -11.57
N TRP A 386 27.53 -0.73 -12.46
CA TRP A 386 27.82 -0.56 -13.90
C TRP A 386 26.65 -0.76 -14.84
N GLY A 387 25.50 -1.17 -14.30
CA GLY A 387 24.27 -1.14 -15.07
C GLY A 387 23.33 -2.29 -14.78
N GLU A 388 22.28 -2.31 -15.58
CA GLU A 388 21.18 -3.25 -15.48
C GLU A 388 21.42 -4.47 -16.39
N GLY A 389 21.27 -5.66 -15.83
CA GLY A 389 21.26 -6.91 -16.57
C GLY A 389 19.99 -7.11 -17.39
N ASN A 390 19.90 -8.24 -18.10
CA ASN A 390 18.69 -8.57 -18.86
C ASN A 390 17.50 -8.79 -17.92
N LYS A 391 16.31 -8.37 -18.37
CA LYS A 391 15.03 -8.60 -17.68
C LYS A 391 14.66 -10.08 -17.69
N SER A 392 14.06 -10.53 -16.60
CA SER A 392 13.56 -11.89 -16.42
C SER A 392 12.42 -12.24 -17.40
N ALA A 393 12.04 -13.52 -17.40
CA ALA A 393 10.82 -13.98 -18.04
C ALA A 393 9.60 -13.22 -17.48
N SER A 394 8.61 -12.98 -18.32
CA SER A 394 7.38 -12.30 -17.89
C SER A 394 6.54 -13.20 -17.00
N VAL A 395 6.06 -12.68 -15.88
CA VAL A 395 5.06 -13.34 -15.03
C VAL A 395 3.79 -12.50 -14.98
N THR A 396 2.60 -13.11 -15.06
CA THR A 396 1.32 -12.39 -15.06
C THR A 396 0.49 -12.78 -13.86
N THR A 397 -0.23 -11.82 -13.28
CA THR A 397 -1.28 -12.03 -12.26
C THR A 397 -2.49 -11.16 -12.59
N THR A 398 -3.66 -11.51 -12.07
CA THR A 398 -4.89 -10.73 -12.28
C THR A 398 -5.59 -10.48 -10.94
N PRO A 399 -5.60 -9.24 -10.42
CA PRO A 399 -6.33 -8.91 -9.20
C PRO A 399 -7.82 -9.27 -9.27
N LEU A 400 -8.39 -9.70 -8.14
CA LEU A 400 -9.82 -10.00 -8.04
C LEU A 400 -10.62 -8.76 -7.64
N ASN A 401 -11.92 -8.78 -7.90
CA ASN A 401 -12.82 -7.77 -7.33
C ASN A 401 -12.80 -7.84 -5.81
N ALA A 402 -12.83 -6.68 -5.17
CA ALA A 402 -13.06 -6.57 -3.73
C ALA A 402 -14.39 -7.21 -3.34
N LEU A 403 -14.35 -8.01 -2.27
CA LEU A 403 -15.55 -8.48 -1.59
C LEU A 403 -16.20 -7.36 -0.78
N SER A 404 -17.51 -7.42 -0.60
CA SER A 404 -18.24 -6.54 0.34
C SER A 404 -18.01 -6.97 1.78
N GLU A 405 -18.14 -6.03 2.74
CA GLU A 405 -18.14 -6.32 4.17
C GLU A 405 -19.13 -7.43 4.53
N VAL A 406 -18.73 -8.35 5.42
CA VAL A 406 -19.61 -9.43 5.89
C VAL A 406 -20.60 -8.86 6.90
N THR A 407 -21.89 -8.91 6.59
CA THR A 407 -22.95 -8.46 7.50
C THR A 407 -23.48 -9.63 8.33
N VAL A 408 -23.24 -9.59 9.63
CA VAL A 408 -23.70 -10.62 10.58
C VAL A 408 -25.17 -10.39 10.94
N VAL A 409 -25.93 -11.49 10.94
CA VAL A 409 -27.35 -11.57 11.34
C VAL A 409 -27.47 -12.16 12.74
N GLU A 410 -26.77 -13.27 13.02
CA GLU A 410 -26.73 -13.91 14.34
C GLU A 410 -25.28 -14.24 14.75
N PRO A 411 -24.95 -14.17 16.06
CA PRO A 411 -25.76 -13.57 17.13
C PRO A 411 -25.77 -12.04 17.06
N ILE A 412 -26.92 -11.41 17.36
CA ILE A 412 -27.07 -9.94 17.39
C ILE A 412 -26.27 -9.35 18.56
N MET A 413 -25.52 -8.25 18.36
CA MET A 413 -24.70 -7.66 19.43
C MET A 413 -25.49 -6.89 20.52
N PRO A 414 -25.13 -6.98 21.82
CA PRO A 414 -24.57 -8.17 22.50
C PRO A 414 -25.69 -9.16 22.86
N ALA A 415 -25.60 -10.39 22.34
CA ALA A 415 -26.55 -11.46 22.63
C ALA A 415 -26.20 -12.19 23.94
N ILE A 416 -27.23 -12.69 24.62
CA ILE A 416 -27.13 -13.59 25.77
C ILE A 416 -27.52 -14.99 25.33
N VAL A 417 -26.66 -15.98 25.55
CA VAL A 417 -26.82 -17.37 25.12
C VAL A 417 -26.86 -18.31 26.36
N PRO A 418 -27.97 -19.05 26.61
CA PRO A 418 -28.12 -19.90 27.79
C PRO A 418 -27.48 -21.30 27.66
N ILE A 419 -27.07 -21.91 28.78
CA ILE A 419 -26.44 -23.24 28.88
C ILE A 419 -27.49 -24.26 29.40
N PRO A 420 -28.31 -24.91 28.55
CA PRO A 420 -27.78 -26.08 27.83
C PRO A 420 -28.41 -26.28 26.42
N ASP A 421 -27.67 -26.98 25.56
CA ASP A 421 -28.03 -27.35 24.17
C ASP A 421 -28.16 -26.25 23.11
N ASN A 422 -27.97 -24.97 23.44
CA ASN A 422 -28.04 -23.88 22.45
C ASN A 422 -26.68 -23.22 22.20
N TYR A 423 -25.73 -24.00 21.70
CA TYR A 423 -24.55 -23.45 21.01
C TYR A 423 -24.98 -22.40 19.99
N PRO A 424 -24.30 -21.23 19.93
CA PRO A 424 -24.75 -20.12 19.11
C PRO A 424 -24.73 -20.50 17.63
N TRP A 425 -25.76 -20.05 16.93
CA TRP A 425 -25.75 -19.98 15.48
C TRP A 425 -25.02 -18.72 15.05
N PHE A 426 -24.15 -18.87 14.05
CA PHE A 426 -23.55 -17.78 13.32
C PHE A 426 -24.24 -17.71 11.97
N GLU A 427 -24.94 -16.61 11.70
CA GLU A 427 -25.66 -16.38 10.46
C GLU A 427 -25.21 -15.04 9.87
N TRP A 428 -25.05 -14.98 8.56
CA TRP A 428 -24.65 -13.77 7.84
C TRP A 428 -25.40 -13.64 6.51
N ILE A 429 -25.34 -12.43 5.95
CA ILE A 429 -25.77 -12.19 4.57
C ILE A 429 -24.67 -12.70 3.64
N THR A 430 -25.02 -13.57 2.69
CA THR A 430 -24.07 -14.09 1.68
C THR A 430 -23.41 -12.93 0.93
N VAL A 431 -22.09 -12.94 0.90
CA VAL A 431 -21.25 -12.00 0.15
C VAL A 431 -21.09 -12.50 -1.29
N PRO A 432 -21.48 -11.70 -2.32
CA PRO A 432 -21.32 -12.10 -3.71
C PRO A 432 -19.86 -12.48 -4.04
N ASN A 433 -19.69 -13.58 -4.76
CA ASN A 433 -18.40 -14.16 -5.18
C ASN A 433 -17.52 -14.75 -4.07
N ALA A 434 -17.93 -14.70 -2.80
CA ALA A 434 -17.21 -15.45 -1.76
C ALA A 434 -17.30 -16.95 -2.05
N LYS A 435 -16.18 -17.66 -1.91
CA LYS A 435 -16.07 -19.12 -2.10
C LYS A 435 -15.88 -19.85 -0.78
N LEU A 436 -15.40 -19.17 0.25
CA LEU A 436 -15.16 -19.71 1.58
C LEU A 436 -15.44 -18.65 2.64
N TYR A 437 -16.04 -19.07 3.74
CA TYR A 437 -16.16 -18.32 4.98
C TYR A 437 -15.37 -19.03 6.07
N LEU A 438 -14.70 -18.24 6.90
CA LEU A 438 -14.03 -18.71 8.12
C LEU A 438 -14.67 -18.01 9.31
N ILE A 439 -14.92 -18.76 10.38
CA ILE A 439 -15.58 -18.28 11.57
C ILE A 439 -14.66 -18.53 12.76
N ASP A 440 -14.27 -17.46 13.44
CA ASP A 440 -13.40 -17.52 14.60
C ASP A 440 -14.18 -17.10 15.84
N VAL A 441 -14.11 -17.91 16.90
CA VAL A 441 -14.69 -17.58 18.21
C VAL A 441 -13.60 -17.54 19.24
N ILE A 442 -13.54 -16.43 19.96
CA ILE A 442 -12.45 -16.07 20.85
C ILE A 442 -13.02 -15.71 22.22
N ARG A 443 -12.47 -16.26 23.30
CA ARG A 443 -12.83 -15.86 24.66
C ARG A 443 -12.17 -14.54 25.02
N ALA A 444 -12.76 -13.80 25.97
CA ALA A 444 -12.28 -12.47 26.34
C ALA A 444 -10.82 -12.38 26.84
N ASP A 445 -10.20 -13.49 27.22
CA ASP A 445 -8.77 -13.59 27.56
C ASP A 445 -7.87 -13.83 26.34
N GLY A 446 -8.44 -13.76 25.13
CA GLY A 446 -7.76 -14.02 23.87
C GLY A 446 -7.90 -15.47 23.40
N VAL A 447 -8.23 -16.44 24.24
CA VAL A 447 -8.09 -17.83 23.80
C VAL A 447 -9.09 -18.20 22.70
N ILE A 448 -8.60 -18.77 21.61
CA ILE A 448 -9.45 -19.29 20.53
C ILE A 448 -10.23 -20.49 21.07
N MET A 449 -11.53 -20.45 20.88
CA MET A 449 -12.44 -21.50 21.33
C MET A 449 -12.86 -22.39 20.17
N TRP A 450 -13.00 -21.80 18.98
CA TRP A 450 -13.47 -22.52 17.80
C TRP A 450 -13.00 -21.90 16.47
N HIS A 451 -12.65 -22.79 15.55
CA HIS A 451 -12.40 -22.50 14.13
C HIS A 451 -13.41 -23.22 13.25
N GLY A 452 -14.38 -22.45 12.76
CA GLY A 452 -15.39 -22.89 11.82
C GLY A 452 -15.06 -22.51 10.38
N TYR A 453 -15.68 -23.20 9.43
CA TYR A 453 -15.69 -22.83 8.03
C TYR A 453 -17.08 -23.07 7.43
N ALA A 454 -17.37 -22.39 6.31
CA ALA A 454 -18.53 -22.66 5.47
C ALA A 454 -18.16 -22.37 4.01
N TYR A 455 -18.68 -23.14 3.06
CA TYR A 455 -18.46 -22.86 1.64
C TYR A 455 -19.33 -21.68 1.16
N GLY A 456 -18.95 -21.05 0.05
CA GLY A 456 -19.54 -19.78 -0.39
C GLY A 456 -21.05 -19.76 -0.65
N HIS A 457 -21.69 -20.92 -0.77
CA HIS A 457 -23.16 -21.04 -0.93
C HIS A 457 -23.90 -21.13 0.41
N GLU A 458 -23.18 -21.32 1.51
CA GLU A 458 -23.68 -21.41 2.86
C GLU A 458 -23.60 -20.05 3.55
N ASN A 459 -24.49 -19.81 4.50
CA ASN A 459 -24.56 -18.54 5.20
C ASN A 459 -24.90 -18.67 6.69
N ARG A 460 -24.89 -19.91 7.20
CA ARG A 460 -25.26 -20.23 8.56
C ARG A 460 -24.56 -21.49 9.04
N VAL A 461 -23.86 -21.40 10.17
CA VAL A 461 -23.22 -22.54 10.82
C VAL A 461 -23.46 -22.50 12.33
N ARG A 462 -23.41 -23.67 12.96
CA ARG A 462 -23.51 -23.79 14.42
C ARG A 462 -22.13 -23.95 15.02
N TYR A 463 -21.89 -23.30 16.15
CA TYR A 463 -20.66 -23.52 16.91
C TYR A 463 -20.43 -25.01 17.19
N GLY A 464 -19.21 -25.49 16.92
CA GLY A 464 -18.78 -26.85 17.22
C GLY A 464 -19.41 -27.94 16.35
N ASP A 465 -20.07 -27.59 15.24
CA ASP A 465 -20.55 -28.57 14.25
C ASP A 465 -19.37 -29.28 13.58
N ASP A 466 -19.31 -30.61 13.69
CA ASP A 466 -18.22 -31.45 13.15
C ASP A 466 -18.05 -31.29 11.64
N ASN A 467 -19.13 -31.05 10.89
CA ASN A 467 -19.04 -30.87 9.43
C ASN A 467 -18.47 -29.51 9.04
N HIS A 468 -18.52 -28.53 9.95
CA HIS A 468 -18.10 -27.15 9.72
C HIS A 468 -16.91 -26.75 10.60
N THR A 469 -16.31 -27.70 11.32
CA THR A 469 -15.10 -27.47 12.11
C THR A 469 -13.88 -27.85 11.26
N ILE A 470 -12.87 -26.97 11.22
CA ILE A 470 -11.66 -27.24 10.46
C ILE A 470 -10.95 -28.47 11.07
N PRO A 471 -10.52 -29.47 10.28
CA PRO A 471 -9.72 -30.60 10.76
C PRO A 471 -8.45 -30.08 11.45
N ASP A 472 -8.16 -30.57 12.65
CA ASP A 472 -7.10 -30.08 13.57
C ASP A 472 -7.34 -28.69 14.20
N GLY A 473 -8.52 -28.09 13.97
CA GLY A 473 -8.97 -26.87 14.63
C GLY A 473 -9.33 -27.08 16.10
N GLN A 474 -9.18 -26.04 16.92
CA GLN A 474 -9.67 -26.06 18.30
C GLN A 474 -11.20 -26.07 18.29
N ASN A 475 -11.81 -26.90 19.12
CA ASN A 475 -13.25 -26.92 19.39
C ASN A 475 -13.44 -27.20 20.88
N TRP A 476 -13.51 -26.13 21.67
CA TRP A 476 -13.64 -26.22 23.12
C TRP A 476 -15.07 -25.99 23.57
N SER A 477 -15.47 -26.58 24.70
CA SER A 477 -16.77 -26.27 25.27
C SER A 477 -16.83 -24.83 25.73
N LEU A 478 -17.91 -24.13 25.39
CA LEU A 478 -18.18 -22.78 25.89
C LEU A 478 -18.61 -22.85 27.35
N THR A 479 -17.93 -22.08 28.20
CA THR A 479 -18.30 -21.87 29.62
C THR A 479 -18.92 -20.50 29.80
N GLN A 480 -19.54 -20.24 30.96
CA GLN A 480 -19.99 -18.90 31.31
C GLN A 480 -18.87 -17.86 31.12
N GLY A 481 -19.15 -16.79 30.39
CA GLY A 481 -18.11 -15.84 30.01
C GLY A 481 -18.48 -14.95 28.82
N GLN A 482 -17.60 -14.00 28.53
CA GLN A 482 -17.68 -13.14 27.36
C GLN A 482 -16.85 -13.73 26.23
N TYR A 483 -17.41 -13.70 25.03
CA TYR A 483 -16.78 -14.17 23.81
C TYR A 483 -16.94 -13.14 22.71
N TYR A 484 -15.94 -13.12 21.84
CA TYR A 484 -15.87 -12.36 20.62
C TYR A 484 -15.90 -13.32 19.44
N PHE A 485 -16.37 -12.86 18.29
CA PHE A 485 -16.28 -13.63 17.06
C PHE A 485 -16.17 -12.73 15.85
N TYR A 486 -15.71 -13.28 14.74
CA TYR A 486 -15.78 -12.61 13.45
C TYR A 486 -15.87 -13.64 12.34
N ILE A 487 -16.33 -13.17 11.17
CA ILE A 487 -16.50 -13.99 9.98
C ILE A 487 -15.68 -13.36 8.87
N THR A 488 -14.81 -14.15 8.25
CA THR A 488 -13.96 -13.74 7.13
C THR A 488 -14.48 -14.36 5.85
N ALA A 489 -14.75 -13.56 4.83
CA ALA A 489 -15.11 -14.04 3.49
C ALA A 489 -13.88 -14.04 2.58
N ILE A 490 -13.71 -15.12 1.82
CA ILE A 490 -12.58 -15.32 0.92
C ILE A 490 -13.09 -15.67 -0.47
N ASN A 491 -12.54 -15.00 -1.47
CA ASN A 491 -12.65 -15.36 -2.87
C ASN A 491 -11.24 -15.57 -3.42
N SER A 492 -11.11 -16.50 -4.35
CA SER A 492 -9.84 -16.86 -4.98
C SER A 492 -10.11 -17.39 -6.39
N ARG A 493 -9.13 -17.28 -7.29
CA ARG A 493 -9.32 -17.80 -8.66
C ARG A 493 -9.46 -19.32 -8.64
N GLU A 494 -8.58 -20.00 -7.93
CA GLU A 494 -8.69 -21.42 -7.62
C GLU A 494 -9.84 -21.68 -6.64
N ASN A 495 -10.46 -22.85 -6.71
CA ASN A 495 -11.48 -23.20 -5.72
C ASN A 495 -10.82 -23.61 -4.41
N PRO A 496 -11.41 -23.28 -3.24
CA PRO A 496 -10.93 -23.78 -1.97
C PRO A 496 -10.86 -25.31 -1.98
N PRO A 497 -9.80 -25.91 -1.41
CA PRO A 497 -9.69 -27.36 -1.32
C PRO A 497 -10.69 -27.93 -0.30
N MET A 498 -10.62 -29.24 -0.07
CA MET A 498 -11.26 -29.84 1.11
C MET A 498 -10.60 -29.29 2.40
N PRO A 499 -11.30 -29.32 3.55
CA PRO A 499 -10.84 -28.66 4.77
C PRO A 499 -9.46 -29.11 5.27
N SER A 500 -9.08 -30.37 5.05
CA SER A 500 -7.75 -30.90 5.36
C SER A 500 -6.60 -30.25 4.58
N GLY A 501 -6.91 -29.57 3.48
CA GLY A 501 -5.94 -28.85 2.65
C GLY A 501 -5.83 -27.35 2.95
N PHE A 502 -6.66 -26.78 3.84
CA PHE A 502 -6.68 -25.33 4.09
C PHE A 502 -5.34 -24.79 4.59
N ALA A 503 -4.63 -25.52 5.45
CA ALA A 503 -3.34 -25.09 5.99
C ALA A 503 -2.21 -24.96 4.95
N ALA A 504 -2.32 -25.65 3.81
CA ALA A 504 -1.35 -25.59 2.72
C ALA A 504 -1.85 -24.74 1.53
N TRP A 505 -3.04 -24.16 1.65
CA TRP A 505 -3.69 -23.47 0.55
C TRP A 505 -3.22 -22.02 0.43
N SER A 506 -2.43 -21.73 -0.60
CA SER A 506 -1.91 -20.39 -0.88
C SER A 506 -2.27 -19.99 -2.32
N PRO A 507 -3.52 -19.51 -2.56
CA PRO A 507 -3.94 -19.12 -3.89
C PRO A 507 -3.15 -17.90 -4.36
N LYS A 508 -2.72 -17.93 -5.63
CA LYS A 508 -1.98 -16.85 -6.28
C LYS A 508 -2.77 -15.53 -6.31
N GLU A 509 -4.09 -15.61 -6.38
CA GLU A 509 -4.99 -14.47 -6.52
C GLU A 509 -6.13 -14.62 -5.51
N ILE A 510 -6.25 -13.68 -4.58
CA ILE A 510 -7.19 -13.74 -3.46
C ILE A 510 -7.85 -12.38 -3.20
N SER A 511 -9.11 -12.40 -2.79
CA SER A 511 -9.80 -11.26 -2.21
C SER A 511 -10.45 -11.63 -0.88
N ILE A 512 -10.35 -10.73 0.09
CA ILE A 512 -10.75 -10.99 1.48
C ILE A 512 -11.58 -9.81 1.99
N SER A 513 -12.67 -10.12 2.70
CA SER A 513 -13.39 -9.17 3.56
C SER A 513 -13.72 -9.82 4.90
N SER A 514 -14.24 -9.04 5.84
CA SER A 514 -14.56 -9.50 7.18
C SER A 514 -15.81 -8.84 7.70
N SER A 515 -16.35 -9.38 8.79
CA SER A 515 -17.36 -8.72 9.61
C SER A 515 -16.72 -7.76 10.61
N LYS A 516 -17.55 -6.92 11.22
CA LYS A 516 -17.20 -6.24 12.48
C LYS A 516 -16.97 -7.27 13.59
N LEU A 517 -16.27 -6.85 14.65
CA LEU A 517 -15.97 -7.72 15.79
C LEU A 517 -17.24 -8.02 16.60
N GLY A 518 -17.84 -9.18 16.35
CA GLY A 518 -18.94 -9.81 17.07
C GLY A 518 -18.70 -9.95 18.57
N ARG A 519 -19.75 -9.88 19.40
CA ARG A 519 -19.68 -10.23 20.83
C ARG A 519 -20.95 -10.93 21.31
N PHE A 520 -20.79 -11.94 22.16
CA PHE A 520 -21.88 -12.62 22.86
C PHE A 520 -21.43 -13.08 24.25
N LYS A 521 -22.40 -13.26 25.14
CA LYS A 521 -22.18 -13.74 26.51
C LYS A 521 -22.88 -15.06 26.73
N ILE A 522 -22.16 -16.01 27.33
CA ILE A 522 -22.72 -17.27 27.82
C ILE A 522 -23.11 -17.08 29.30
N VAL A 523 -24.36 -17.41 29.66
CA VAL A 523 -24.90 -17.30 31.03
C VAL A 523 -25.56 -18.62 31.47
N GLU A 524 -25.61 -18.85 32.78
CA GLU A 524 -26.35 -19.97 33.38
C GLU A 524 -27.85 -19.92 33.10
#